data_AF-A0A3M1YN68-F1
#
_entry.id   AF-A0A3M1YN68-F1
#
_cell.length_a   1.000
_cell.length_b   1.000
_cell.length_c   1.000
_cell.angle_alpha   90.00
_cell.angle_beta   90.00
_cell.angle_gamma   90.00
#
_symmetry.space_group_name_H-M   'P 1'
#
loop_
_entity.id
_entity.type
_entity.pdbx_description
1 polymer ?
#
loop_
_entity_poly.entity_id
_entity_poly.type
_entity_poly.pdbx_seq_one_letter_code
_entity_poly.pdbx_strand_id
1 'polypeptide(L)' 'MKVIFLLIIVSLIVALGFLAAFIWAVRSGQYDDDYTPSVRMLFDDKPDKKEAQ' A
#
# COMPACT_ATOMS: atom_id res chain seq x y z
N MET A 1 -22.34 -25.89 21.04
CA MET A 1 -23.15 -24.84 20.39
C MET A 1 -22.61 -23.41 20.62
N LYS A 2 -22.30 -22.97 21.85
CA LYS A 2 -21.75 -21.60 22.11
C LYS A 2 -20.43 -21.28 21.39
N VAL A 3 -19.55 -22.27 21.24
CA VAL A 3 -18.24 -22.10 20.57
C VAL A 3 -18.40 -21.70 19.10
N ILE A 4 -19.42 -22.20 18.41
CA ILE A 4 -19.68 -21.88 17.00
C ILE A 4 -19.97 -20.38 16.84
N PHE A 5 -20.79 -19.81 17.73
CA PHE A 5 -21.07 -18.38 17.73
C PHE A 5 -19.82 -17.52 17.98
N LEU A 6 -18.93 -17.96 18.88
CA LEU A 6 -17.65 -17.29 19.13
C LEU A 6 -16.76 -17.32 17.88
N LEU A 7 -16.66 -18.48 17.21
CA LEU A 7 -15.86 -18.63 15.99
C LEU A 7 -16.40 -17.76 14.85
N ILE A 8 -17.72 -17.63 14.71
CA ILE A 8 -18.34 -16.76 13.71
C ILE A 8 -17.98 -15.28 13.96
N ILE A 9 -18.04 -14.82 15.22
CA ILE A 9 -17.69 -13.43 15.54
C ILE A 9 -16.21 -13.18 15.27
N VAL A 10 -15.34 -14.09 15.69
CA VAL A 10 -13.89 -13.98 15.46
C VAL A 10 -13.57 -13.97 13.97
N SER A 11 -14.18 -14.85 13.17
CA SER A 11 -13.93 -14.87 11.72
C SER A 11 -14.42 -13.59 11.03
N LEU A 12 -15.56 -13.03 11.48
CA LEU A 12 -16.08 -11.77 10.95
C LEU A 12 -15.15 -10.60 11.27
N ILE A 13 -14.64 -10.52 12.51
CA ILE A 13 -13.67 -9.49 12.91
C ILE A 13 -12.40 -9.60 12.07
N VAL A 14 -11.86 -10.81 11.88
CA VAL A 14 -10.67 -11.03 11.07
C VAL A 14 -10.91 -10.61 9.62
N ALA A 15 -12.03 -11.01 9.02
CA ALA A 15 -12.37 -10.65 7.65
C ALA A 15 -12.50 -9.13 7.46
N LEU A 16 -13.20 -8.44 8.37
CA LEU A 16 -13.33 -6.99 8.34
C LEU A 16 -12.00 -6.28 8.60
N GLY A 17 -11.16 -6.82 9.49
CA GLY A 17 -9.82 -6.30 9.76
C GLY A 17 -8.93 -6.37 8.53
N PHE A 18 -8.92 -7.50 7.82
CA PHE A 18 -8.19 -7.64 6.56
C PHE A 18 -8.73 -6.70 5.48
N LEU A 19 -10.05 -6.56 5.35
CA LEU A 19 -10.64 -5.63 4.39
C LEU A 19 -10.27 -4.17 4.70
N ALA A 20 -10.32 -3.76 5.96
CA ALA A 20 -9.94 -2.41 6.37
C ALA A 20 -8.45 -2.14 6.12
N ALA A 21 -7.57 -3.09 6.47
CA ALA A 21 -6.14 -3.00 6.19
C ALA A 21 -5.86 -2.93 4.68
N PHE A 22 -6.57 -3.72 3.87
CA PHE A 22 -6.48 -3.68 2.42
C PHE A 22 -6.87 -2.32 1.84
N ILE A 23 -8.02 -1.77 2.27
CA ILE A 23 -8.48 -0.44 1.83
C ILE A 23 -7.46 0.64 2.26
N TRP A 24 -6.93 0.56 3.48
CA TRP A 24 -5.90 1.50 3.94
C TRP A 24 -4.63 1.42 3.09
N ALA A 25 -4.14 0.22 2.79
CA ALA A 25 -2.96 0.02 1.94
C ALA A 25 -3.15 0.60 0.53
N VAL A 26 -4.28 0.32 -0.11
CA VAL A 26 -4.61 0.86 -1.44
C VAL A 26 -4.71 2.39 -1.41
N ARG A 27 -5.33 2.97 -0.37
CA ARG A 27 -5.47 4.42 -0.24
C ARG A 27 -4.19 5.14 0.20
N SER A 28 -3.21 4.42 0.75
CA SER A 28 -1.95 5.00 1.22
C SER A 28 -0.97 5.34 0.10
N GLY A 29 -1.34 5.09 -1.16
CA GLY A 29 -0.47 5.38 -2.31
C GLY A 29 0.74 4.45 -2.40
N GLN A 30 0.74 3.32 -1.69
CA GLN A 30 1.82 2.33 -1.77
C GLN A 30 1.99 1.76 -3.19
N TYR A 31 0.96 1.87 -4.02
CA TYR A 31 0.97 1.47 -5.43
C TYR A 31 1.35 2.60 -6.39
N ASP A 32 1.54 3.83 -5.90
CA ASP A 32 1.84 4.99 -6.76
C ASP A 32 3.32 5.01 -7.21
N ASP A 33 4.17 4.11 -6.70
CA ASP A 33 5.55 3.95 -7.14
C ASP A 33 5.64 3.09 -8.41
N ASP A 34 5.05 3.60 -9.49
CA ASP A 34 5.08 2.98 -10.83
C ASP A 34 6.49 3.02 -11.46
N TYR A 35 7.39 3.84 -10.92
CA TYR A 35 8.78 3.96 -11.34
C TYR A 35 9.69 3.21 -10.38
N THR A 36 10.26 2.10 -10.84
CA THR A 36 11.14 1.27 -10.02
C THR A 36 12.28 2.10 -9.41
N PRO A 37 12.59 1.92 -8.11
CA PRO A 37 13.60 2.71 -7.41
C PRO A 37 14.99 2.69 -8.08
N SER A 38 15.34 1.61 -8.79
CA SER A 38 16.58 1.53 -9.57
C SER A 38 16.63 2.52 -10.74
N VAL A 39 15.49 2.82 -11.35
CA VAL A 39 15.38 3.76 -12.47
C VAL A 39 15.41 5.20 -11.96
N ARG A 40 14.70 5.50 -10.86
CA ARG A 40 14.77 6.81 -10.19
C ARG A 40 16.21 7.16 -9.83
N MET A 41 16.93 6.24 -9.17
CA MET A 41 18.32 6.45 -8.77
C MET A 41 19.28 6.71 -9.94
N LEU A 42 19.03 6.12 -11.12
CA LEU A 42 19.86 6.34 -12.33
C LEU A 42 19.65 7.72 -12.98
N PHE A 43 18.51 8.37 -12.74
CA PHE A 43 18.13 9.62 -13.40
C PHE A 43 18.05 10.83 -12.46
N ASP A 44 17.92 10.63 -11.14
CA ASP A 44 17.96 11.70 -10.12
C ASP A 44 19.36 12.32 -9.97
N ASP A 45 20.43 11.58 -10.27
CA ASP A 45 21.82 12.07 -10.18
C ASP A 45 22.25 12.94 -11.36
N LYS A 46 21.36 13.18 -12.35
CA LYS A 46 21.64 14.15 -13.40
C LYS A 46 21.30 15.53 -12.87
N PRO A 47 22.28 16.43 -12.63
CA PRO A 47 21.97 17.81 -12.36
C PRO A 47 21.17 18.32 -13.56
N ASP A 48 19.95 18.78 -13.31
CA ASP A 48 19.18 19.52 -14.29
C ASP A 48 20.10 20.59 -14.87
N LYS A 49 20.56 20.37 -16.11
CA LYS A 49 20.88 21.49 -16.98
C LYS A 49 19.54 22.15 -17.27
N LYS A 50 19.07 22.96 -16.31
CA LYS A 50 18.32 24.17 -16.63
C LYS A 50 19.25 25.01 -17.48
N GLU A 51 19.21 24.74 -18.77
CA GLU A 51 19.62 25.70 -19.76
C GLU A 51 18.81 26.98 -19.49
N ALA A 52 19.56 28.07 -19.39
CA ALA A 52 19.06 29.38 -19.09
C ALA A 52 18.16 29.90 -20.22
N GLN A 53 17.06 30.56 -19.84
CA GLN A 53 16.18 31.42 -20.65
C GLN A 53 15.32 30.75 -21.72
#